data_AF-B8L143-F1
#
_entry.id   AF-B8L143-F1
#
_cell.length_a   1.000
_cell.length_b   1.000
_cell.length_c   1.000
_cell.angle_alpha   90.00
_cell.angle_beta   90.00
_cell.angle_gamma   90.00
#
_symmetry.space_group_name_H-M   'P 1'
#
loop_
_entity.id
_entity.type
_entity.pdbx_description
1 polymer ?
#
loop_
_entity_poly.entity_id
_entity_poly.type
_entity_poly.pdbx_seq_one_letter_code
_entity_poly.pdbx_strand_id
1 'polypeptide(L)'
;MNNPFAWSMVAMTIVLTSYGQLVIKWQANLFRPATEGLLSRLPGVLQLLLQPWIISAFVAAFAASLCWMLAVSRLELSKAYPFMALNFLLVCIAAVPLFGESFTVAKGVGLATVVLGLIILSQG
;
A
#
# COMPACT_ATOMS: atom_id res chain seq x y z
N MET A 1 -8.72 25.09 11.00
CA MET A 1 -7.81 25.20 9.84
C MET A 1 -6.45 24.68 10.29
N ASN A 2 -5.87 23.74 9.53
CA ASN A 2 -4.70 22.92 9.87
C ASN A 2 -4.86 22.01 11.09
N ASN A 3 -5.40 20.81 10.86
CA ASN A 3 -5.26 19.70 11.80
C ASN A 3 -4.05 18.86 11.38
N PRO A 4 -2.81 19.24 11.78
CA PRO A 4 -1.58 18.55 11.35
C PRO A 4 -1.59 17.08 11.77
N PHE A 5 -2.25 16.79 12.90
CA PHE A 5 -2.45 15.43 13.36
C PHE A 5 -3.24 14.60 12.33
N ALA A 6 -4.39 15.10 11.84
CA ALA A 6 -5.19 14.35 10.87
C ALA A 6 -4.44 14.11 9.55
N TRP A 7 -3.69 15.09 9.05
CA TRP A 7 -2.83 14.92 7.87
C TRP A 7 -1.69 13.94 8.10
N SER A 8 -1.08 13.93 9.30
CA SER A 8 -0.08 12.92 9.65
C SER A 8 -0.65 11.50 9.63
N MET A 9 -1.92 11.32 10.02
CA MET A 9 -2.61 10.04 9.95
C MET A 9 -2.87 9.60 8.50
N VAL A 10 -3.19 10.53 7.59
CA VAL A 10 -3.28 10.23 6.15
C VAL A 10 -1.92 9.76 5.62
N ALA A 11 -0.84 10.49 5.92
CA ALA A 11 0.50 10.10 5.50
C ALA A 11 0.92 8.72 6.04
N MET A 12 0.67 8.46 7.33
CA MET A 12 0.92 7.15 7.95
C MET A 12 0.10 6.03 7.29
N THR A 13 -1.17 6.28 6.98
CA THR A 13 -2.03 5.33 6.26
C THR A 13 -1.40 4.95 4.92
N ILE A 14 -0.95 5.94 4.16
CA ILE A 14 -0.35 5.73 2.83
C ILE A 14 0.94 4.92 2.95
N VAL A 15 1.84 5.28 3.87
CA VAL A 15 3.12 4.58 4.08
C VAL A 15 2.89 3.13 4.51
N LEU A 16 2.03 2.90 5.51
CA LEU A 16 1.73 1.55 6.02
C LEU A 16 1.06 0.68 4.95
N THR A 17 0.14 1.24 4.16
CA THR A 17 -0.51 0.51 3.06
C THR A 17 0.49 0.18 1.96
N SER A 18 1.36 1.13 1.58
CA SER A 18 2.40 0.90 0.58
C SER A 18 3.37 -0.18 1.03
N TYR A 19 3.81 -0.14 2.29
CA TYR A 19 4.63 -1.19 2.90
C TYR A 19 3.96 -2.57 2.80
N GLY A 20 2.69 -2.67 3.19
CA GLY A 20 1.95 -3.93 3.12
C GLY A 20 1.89 -4.50 1.71
N GLN A 21 1.59 -3.66 0.71
CA GLN A 21 1.55 -4.08 -0.69
C GLN A 21 2.91 -4.58 -1.20
N LEU A 22 3.99 -3.87 -0.88
CA LEU A 22 5.35 -4.25 -1.28
C LEU A 22 5.80 -5.55 -0.59
N VAL A 23 5.53 -5.72 0.70
CA VAL A 23 5.90 -6.93 1.43
C VAL A 23 5.13 -8.15 0.93
N ILE A 24 3.83 -8.00 0.64
CA ILE A 24 3.04 -9.08 0.05
C ILE A 24 3.64 -9.49 -1.30
N LYS A 25 3.96 -8.53 -2.17
CA LYS A 25 4.58 -8.79 -3.47
C LYS A 25 5.94 -9.49 -3.31
N TRP A 26 6.77 -9.01 -2.38
CA TRP A 26 8.08 -9.58 -2.09
C TRP A 26 7.99 -11.04 -1.65
N GLN A 27 7.13 -11.32 -0.67
CA GLN A 27 6.94 -12.66 -0.14
C GLN A 27 6.28 -13.59 -1.16
N ALA A 28 5.32 -13.11 -1.95
CA ALA A 28 4.69 -13.90 -3.02
C ALA A 28 5.71 -14.34 -4.09
N ASN A 29 6.71 -13.51 -4.39
CA ASN A 29 7.78 -13.86 -5.34
C ASN A 29 8.76 -14.91 -4.77
N LEU A 30 9.00 -14.92 -3.46
CA LEU A 30 9.91 -15.86 -2.79
C LEU A 30 9.23 -17.17 -2.37
N PHE A 31 7.90 -17.14 -2.25
CA PHE A 31 7.14 -18.23 -1.67
C PHE A 31 7.24 -19.51 -2.50
N ARG A 32 7.59 -20.60 -1.81
CA ARG A 32 7.55 -21.96 -2.35
C ARG A 32 6.70 -22.80 -1.42
N PRO A 33 5.62 -23.44 -1.91
CA PRO A 33 4.79 -24.32 -1.09
C PRO A 33 5.62 -25.43 -0.46
N ALA A 34 5.33 -25.76 0.79
CA ALA A 34 5.92 -26.90 1.47
C ALA A 34 5.52 -28.19 0.74
N THR A 35 6.51 -29.00 0.38
CA THR A 35 6.32 -30.29 -0.29
C THR A 35 6.14 -31.44 0.70
N GLU A 36 6.55 -31.25 1.96
CA GLU A 36 6.54 -32.28 3.00
C GLU A 36 6.01 -31.74 4.34
N GLY A 37 5.57 -32.64 5.22
CA GLY A 37 5.07 -32.31 6.56
C GLY A 37 3.59 -31.94 6.63
N LEU A 38 3.14 -31.45 7.79
CA LEU A 38 1.74 -31.06 8.03
C LEU A 38 1.31 -29.84 7.18
N LEU A 39 2.26 -28.93 6.90
CA LEU A 39 2.01 -27.72 6.12
C LEU A 39 1.68 -28.02 4.65
N SER A 40 2.19 -29.11 4.07
CA SER A 40 1.93 -29.48 2.67
C SER A 40 0.46 -29.85 2.40
N ARG A 41 -0.31 -30.16 3.45
CA ARG A 41 -1.77 -30.40 3.37
C ARG A 41 -2.58 -29.11 3.26
N LEU A 42 -1.98 -27.96 3.59
CA LEU A 42 -2.66 -26.67 3.48
C LEU A 42 -2.50 -26.10 2.07
N PRO A 43 -3.53 -25.42 1.54
CA PRO A 43 -3.41 -24.57 0.36
C PRO A 43 -2.23 -23.61 0.46
N GLY A 44 -1.51 -23.40 -0.64
CA GLY A 44 -0.32 -22.52 -0.67
C GLY A 44 -0.60 -21.10 -0.19
N VAL A 45 -1.80 -20.56 -0.41
CA VAL A 45 -2.21 -19.25 0.13
C VAL A 45 -2.24 -19.24 1.65
N LEU A 46 -2.75 -20.29 2.30
CA LEU A 46 -2.74 -20.39 3.76
C LEU A 46 -1.31 -20.53 4.30
N GLN A 47 -0.45 -21.28 3.62
CA GLN A 47 0.96 -21.35 3.97
C GLN A 47 1.68 -20.00 3.82
N LEU A 48 1.33 -19.21 2.79
CA LEU A 48 1.85 -17.86 2.59
C LEU A 48 1.38 -16.92 3.70
N LEU A 49 0.12 -17.02 4.15
CA LEU A 49 -0.40 -16.24 5.29
C LEU A 49 0.35 -16.51 6.60
N LEU A 50 0.95 -17.69 6.75
CA LEU A 50 1.76 -18.05 7.91
C LEU A 50 3.19 -17.47 7.84
N GLN A 51 3.60 -16.85 6.73
CA GLN A 51 4.90 -16.20 6.64
C GLN A 51 4.94 -14.98 7.58
N PRO A 52 5.94 -14.85 8.48
CA PRO A 52 6.01 -13.75 9.44
C PRO A 52 5.92 -12.36 8.80
N TRP A 53 6.51 -12.20 7.62
CA TRP A 53 6.45 -10.95 6.85
C TRP A 53 5.06 -10.67 6.26
N ILE A 54 4.31 -11.70 5.87
CA ILE A 54 2.92 -11.52 5.44
C ILE A 54 2.07 -11.09 6.64
N ILE A 55 2.29 -11.70 7.81
CA ILE A 55 1.63 -11.28 9.05
C ILE A 55 1.95 -9.81 9.36
N SER A 56 3.21 -9.38 9.23
CA SER A 56 3.57 -7.96 9.44
C SER A 56 2.88 -7.03 8.44
N ALA A 57 2.67 -7.46 7.19
CA ALA A 57 1.91 -6.71 6.20
C ALA A 57 0.42 -6.55 6.61
N PHE A 58 -0.20 -7.60 7.17
CA PHE A 58 -1.57 -7.51 7.70
C PHE A 58 -1.66 -6.64 8.95
N VAL A 59 -0.69 -6.72 9.85
CA VAL A 59 -0.61 -5.82 11.01
C VAL A 59 -0.47 -4.36 10.55
N ALA A 60 0.37 -4.09 9.54
CA ALA A 60 0.50 -2.76 8.96
C ALA A 60 -0.81 -2.29 8.29
N ALA A 61 -1.52 -3.17 7.59
CA ALA A 61 -2.82 -2.85 7.00
C ALA A 61 -3.87 -2.51 8.07
N PHE A 62 -3.87 -3.23 9.19
CA PHE A 62 -4.74 -2.92 10.33
C PHE A 62 -4.35 -1.57 10.97
N ALA A 63 -3.07 -1.31 11.18
CA ALA A 63 -2.61 -0.01 11.67
C ALA A 63 -2.98 1.13 10.70
N ALA A 64 -2.86 0.90 9.39
CA ALA A 64 -3.27 1.86 8.36
C ALA A 64 -4.76 2.16 8.43
N SER A 65 -5.62 1.16 8.65
CA SER A 65 -7.07 1.38 8.77
C SER A 65 -7.43 2.18 10.02
N LEU A 66 -6.72 1.99 11.14
CA LEU A 66 -6.87 2.81 12.34
C LEU A 66 -6.45 4.27 12.09
N CYS A 67 -5.31 4.49 11.44
CA CYS A 67 -4.87 5.83 11.04
C CYS A 67 -5.89 6.49 10.12
N TRP A 68 -6.40 5.76 9.13
CA TRP A 68 -7.39 6.27 8.19
C TRP A 68 -8.68 6.68 8.89
N MET A 69 -9.19 5.82 9.78
CA MET A 69 -10.37 6.12 10.61
C MET A 69 -10.17 7.41 11.41
N LEU A 70 -9.00 7.60 12.03
CA LEU A 70 -8.66 8.82 12.76
C LEU A 70 -8.53 10.06 11.86
N ALA A 71 -8.07 9.88 10.62
CA ALA A 71 -7.98 10.96 9.64
C ALA A 71 -9.37 11.43 9.20
N VAL A 72 -10.22 10.51 8.72
CA VAL A 72 -11.56 10.84 8.18
C VAL A 72 -12.55 11.27 9.27
N SER A 73 -12.31 10.93 10.53
CA SER A 73 -13.08 11.49 11.65
C SER A 73 -12.86 12.99 11.85
N ARG A 74 -11.79 13.56 11.25
CA ARG A 74 -11.37 14.97 11.43
C ARG A 74 -11.21 15.74 10.13
N LEU A 75 -11.23 15.05 8.99
CA LEU A 75 -11.10 15.63 7.65
C LEU A 75 -12.32 15.24 6.82
N GLU A 76 -12.76 16.14 5.95
CA GLU A 76 -13.73 15.80 4.92
C GLU A 76 -13.12 14.73 4.00
N LEU A 77 -13.89 13.68 3.73
CA LEU A 77 -13.44 12.57 2.89
C LEU A 77 -12.99 13.05 1.51
N SER A 78 -13.70 14.01 0.92
CA SER A 78 -13.37 14.63 -0.37
C SER A 78 -11.98 15.28 -0.39
N LYS A 79 -11.52 15.82 0.75
CA LYS A 79 -10.19 16.43 0.88
C LYS A 79 -9.09 15.40 1.12
N ALA A 80 -9.36 14.36 1.91
CA ALA A 80 -8.37 13.35 2.28
C ALA A 80 -8.16 12.28 1.18
N TYR A 81 -9.24 11.85 0.52
CA TYR A 81 -9.24 10.74 -0.42
C TYR A 81 -8.32 10.95 -1.64
N PRO A 82 -8.20 12.15 -2.24
CA PRO A 82 -7.27 12.35 -3.35
C PRO A 82 -5.84 11.93 -2.98
N PHE A 83 -5.37 12.25 -1.78
CA PHE A 83 -4.02 11.90 -1.32
C PHE A 83 -3.77 10.39 -1.23
N MET A 84 -4.81 9.56 -1.15
CA MET A 84 -4.66 8.10 -1.21
C MET A 84 -4.06 7.63 -2.54
N ALA A 85 -4.22 8.41 -3.62
CA ALA A 85 -3.61 8.12 -4.91
C ALA A 85 -2.07 8.11 -4.86
N LEU A 86 -1.45 8.76 -3.86
CA LEU A 86 -0.01 8.72 -3.64
C LEU A 86 0.51 7.31 -3.36
N ASN A 87 -0.34 6.40 -2.87
CA ASN A 87 0.01 5.00 -2.68
C ASN A 87 0.41 4.34 -4.01
N PHE A 88 -0.33 4.59 -5.09
CA PHE A 88 0.05 4.11 -6.43
C PHE A 88 1.41 4.64 -6.86
N LEU A 89 1.68 5.92 -6.59
CA LEU A 89 2.96 6.55 -6.87
C LEU A 89 4.10 5.84 -6.14
N LEU A 90 3.96 5.69 -4.82
CA LEU A 90 4.98 5.08 -3.96
C LEU A 90 5.25 3.63 -4.37
N VAL A 91 4.20 2.84 -4.57
CA VAL A 91 4.35 1.43 -4.93
C VAL A 91 4.97 1.27 -6.32
N CYS A 92 4.52 2.04 -7.32
CA CYS A 92 5.12 1.99 -8.65
C CYS A 92 6.58 2.41 -8.66
N ILE A 93 6.94 3.47 -7.94
CA ILE A 93 8.33 3.95 -7.86
C ILE A 93 9.19 2.93 -7.09
N ALA A 94 8.70 2.40 -5.97
CA ALA A 94 9.43 1.44 -5.16
C ALA A 94 9.57 0.07 -5.84
N ALA A 95 8.62 -0.33 -6.68
CA ALA A 95 8.66 -1.60 -7.40
C ALA A 95 9.85 -1.71 -8.36
N VAL A 96 10.33 -0.59 -8.92
CA VAL A 96 11.46 -0.57 -9.86
C VAL A 96 12.76 -1.04 -9.19
N PRO A 97 13.27 -0.40 -8.13
CA PRO A 97 14.49 -0.86 -7.46
C PRO A 97 14.28 -2.15 -6.64
N LEU A 98 13.09 -2.37 -6.05
CA LEU A 98 12.87 -3.53 -5.15
C LEU A 98 12.63 -4.84 -5.90
N PHE A 99 11.96 -4.79 -7.06
CA PHE A 99 11.57 -5.98 -7.81
C PHE A 99 12.17 -6.04 -9.22
N GLY A 100 12.95 -5.03 -9.62
CA GLY A 100 13.54 -4.96 -10.96
C GLY A 100 12.49 -4.74 -12.05
N GLU A 101 11.30 -4.22 -11.71
CA GLU A 101 10.26 -3.97 -12.70
C GLU A 101 10.69 -2.85 -13.68
N SER A 102 10.38 -3.04 -14.96
CA SER A 102 10.62 -1.99 -15.95
C SER A 102 9.68 -0.81 -15.74
N PHE A 103 10.27 0.38 -15.67
CA PHE A 103 9.54 1.64 -15.70
C PHE A 103 9.35 2.08 -17.15
N THR A 104 8.20 1.77 -17.72
CA THR A 104 7.88 2.12 -19.11
C THR A 104 7.41 3.57 -19.21
N VAL A 105 7.54 4.17 -20.40
CA VAL A 105 6.98 5.49 -20.70
C VAL A 105 5.47 5.53 -20.40
N ALA A 106 4.74 4.45 -20.69
CA ALA A 106 3.32 4.33 -20.37
C ALA A 106 3.03 4.42 -18.87
N LYS A 107 3.83 3.75 -18.01
CA LYS A 107 3.72 3.88 -16.53
C LYS A 107 3.97 5.32 -16.10
N GLY A 108 4.98 5.98 -16.69
CA GLY A 108 5.28 7.40 -16.41
C GLY A 108 4.14 8.35 -16.78
N VAL A 109 3.57 8.21 -17.98
CA VAL A 109 2.42 9.01 -18.42
C VAL A 109 1.20 8.76 -17.52
N GLY A 110 0.90 7.50 -17.19
CA GLY A 110 -0.19 7.16 -16.27
C GLY A 110 -0.01 7.78 -14.89
N LEU A 111 1.20 7.71 -14.32
CA LEU A 111 1.53 8.38 -13.06
C LEU A 111 1.29 9.89 -13.14
N ALA A 112 1.76 10.53 -14.22
CA ALA A 112 1.56 11.96 -14.41
C ALA A 112 0.07 12.33 -14.49
N THR A 113 -0.74 11.53 -15.17
CA THR A 113 -2.20 11.72 -15.23
C THR A 113 -2.86 11.58 -13.84
N VAL A 114 -2.43 10.60 -13.03
CA VAL A 114 -2.93 10.45 -11.65
C VAL A 114 -2.58 11.67 -10.80
N VAL A 115 -1.36 12.19 -10.92
CA VAL A 115 -0.92 13.41 -10.21
C VAL A 115 -1.70 14.64 -10.68
N LEU A 116 -1.95 14.78 -11.99
CA LEU A 116 -2.78 15.86 -12.51
C LEU A 116 -4.21 15.79 -11.98
N GLY A 117 -4.81 14.59 -11.97
CA GLY A 117 -6.13 14.37 -11.39
C GLY A 117 -6.18 14.71 -9.89
N LEU A 118 -5.14 14.36 -9.14
CA LEU A 118 -4.98 14.74 -7.74
C LEU A 118 -4.96 16.26 -7.56
N ILE A 119 -4.18 16.99 -8.36
CA ILE A 119 -4.07 18.45 -8.29
C ILE A 119 -5.44 19.09 -8.55
N ILE A 120 -6.16 18.66 -9.59
CA ILE A 120 -7.49 19.17 -9.94
C ILE A 120 -8.48 18.90 -8.79
N LEU A 121 -8.49 17.68 -8.25
CA LEU A 121 -9.36 17.30 -7.12
C LEU A 121 -9.03 18.08 -5.84
N SER A 122 -7.76 18.44 -5.61
CA SER A 122 -7.35 19.16 -4.41
C SER A 122 -7.79 20.63 -4.39
N GLN A 123 -8.22 21.19 -5.52
CA GLN A 123 -8.65 22.57 -5.66
C GLN A 123 -10.17 22.78 -5.57
N GLY A 124 -10.96 21.70 -5.59
CA GLY A 124 -12.43 21.72 -5.42
C GLY A 124 -12.85 21.27 -4.03
#